data_AF-A0A927VVX9-F1
#
_entry.id   AF-A0A927VVX9-F1
#
_cell.length_a   1.000
_cell.length_b   1.000
_cell.length_c   1.000
_cell.angle_alpha   90.00
_cell.angle_beta   90.00
_cell.angle_gamma   90.00
#
_symmetry.space_group_name_H-M   'P 1'
#
loop_
_entity.id
_entity.type
_entity.pdbx_description
1 polymer ?
#
loop_
_entity_poly.entity_id
_entity_poly.type
_entity_poly.pdbx_seq_one_letter_code
_entity_poly.pdbx_strand_id
1 'polypeptide(L)'
;MKKAGRILSLVLLLVMLASTFAFAESLELEGTYPKDGYKSAAIDNFGIKLYFNQDVSAKENREFNDLCFSVKSADGEKVPLIVVYSEDEEGLVLVLADVTSEDYNIKENTVYTLTIDEAFTASNGETLGKDTKIELTTLNQSRTSMVNTVLMMVMFGSIMIFSRRQTEKKEEVKEIEETVNPYKVAKATGKSVTQVVEEDKKNKAKQAAKQAKKEAKENKYLEKYAVEEFVEEELKDPYHQKVKGPRPISAGGSTYITGRKAAYEKARQKGTTNPKKGKSGAKKKK
;
A
#
# COMPACT_ATOMS: atom_id res chain seq x y z
N MET A 1 -43.50 30.96 -66.83
CA MET A 1 -43.00 31.23 -65.46
C MET A 1 -43.53 30.26 -64.39
N LYS A 2 -44.84 29.97 -64.30
CA LYS A 2 -45.41 29.11 -63.23
C LYS A 2 -44.96 27.64 -63.23
N LYS A 3 -44.59 27.06 -64.39
CA LYS A 3 -44.11 25.67 -64.48
C LYS A 3 -42.63 25.51 -64.12
N ALA A 4 -41.78 26.44 -64.57
CA ALA A 4 -40.35 26.44 -64.26
C ALA A 4 -40.08 26.64 -62.76
N GLY A 5 -40.83 27.53 -62.09
CA GLY A 5 -40.70 27.73 -60.63
C GLY A 5 -41.10 26.50 -59.81
N ARG A 6 -42.10 25.72 -60.27
CA ARG A 6 -42.49 24.47 -59.60
C ARG A 6 -41.40 23.39 -59.72
N ILE A 7 -40.78 23.28 -60.89
CA ILE A 7 -39.68 22.32 -61.12
C ILE A 7 -38.48 22.70 -60.25
N LEU A 8 -38.13 23.98 -60.20
CA LEU A 8 -37.00 24.46 -59.41
C LEU A 8 -37.23 24.29 -57.90
N SER A 9 -38.46 24.53 -57.43
CA SER A 9 -38.86 24.24 -56.04
C SER A 9 -38.81 22.75 -55.70
N LEU A 10 -39.20 21.87 -56.63
CA LEU A 10 -39.23 20.43 -56.41
C LEU A 10 -37.82 19.82 -56.41
N VAL A 11 -36.92 20.33 -57.25
CA VAL A 11 -35.48 19.99 -57.22
C VAL A 11 -34.84 20.45 -55.92
N LEU A 12 -35.13 21.67 -55.46
CA LEU A 12 -34.59 22.18 -54.19
C LEU A 12 -35.08 21.35 -52.99
N LEU A 13 -36.35 20.93 -53.01
CA LEU A 13 -36.93 20.06 -51.99
C LEU A 13 -36.31 18.67 -51.99
N LEU A 14 -36.03 18.09 -53.18
CA LEU A 14 -35.32 16.82 -53.31
C LEU A 14 -33.87 16.90 -52.82
N VAL A 15 -33.15 17.99 -53.09
CA VAL A 15 -31.79 18.22 -52.58
C VAL A 15 -31.79 18.41 -51.06
N MET A 16 -32.80 19.09 -50.51
CA MET A 16 -32.99 19.23 -49.05
C MET A 16 -33.38 17.91 -48.37
N LEU A 17 -34.18 17.06 -49.01
CA LEU A 17 -34.55 15.72 -48.50
C LEU A 17 -33.41 14.70 -48.64
N ALA A 18 -32.54 14.84 -49.63
CA ALA A 18 -31.38 13.97 -49.83
C ALA A 18 -30.17 14.36 -48.96
N SER A 19 -30.21 15.51 -48.29
CA SER A 19 -29.14 16.00 -47.40
C SER A 19 -29.46 15.81 -45.91
N THR A 20 -30.26 14.81 -45.56
CA THR A 20 -30.25 14.28 -44.19
C THR A 20 -28.88 13.67 -43.94
N PHE A 21 -27.91 14.51 -43.59
CA PHE A 21 -26.66 14.09 -42.97
C PHE A 21 -27.08 13.38 -41.68
N ALA A 22 -27.06 12.05 -41.72
CA ALA A 22 -27.06 11.27 -40.50
C ALA A 22 -25.77 11.65 -39.79
N PHE A 23 -25.87 12.55 -38.80
CA PHE A 23 -24.86 12.70 -37.79
C PHE A 23 -24.95 11.46 -36.91
N ALA A 24 -24.44 10.35 -37.43
CA ALA A 24 -24.08 9.24 -36.60
C ALA A 24 -22.89 9.71 -35.74
N GLU A 25 -23.00 9.45 -34.44
CA GLU A 25 -21.97 9.77 -33.46
C GLU A 25 -20.70 9.04 -33.87
N SER A 26 -19.53 9.67 -33.94
CA SER A 26 -18.32 8.97 -34.37
C SER A 26 -17.92 7.87 -33.39
N LEU A 27 -17.31 6.79 -33.90
CA LEU A 27 -16.66 5.78 -33.06
C LEU A 27 -15.58 6.44 -32.18
N GLU A 28 -15.73 6.27 -30.87
CA GLU A 28 -14.82 6.80 -29.85
C GLU A 28 -14.50 5.73 -28.80
N LEU A 29 -13.27 5.81 -28.28
CA LEU A 29 -12.85 5.05 -27.10
C LEU A 29 -13.29 5.81 -25.85
N GLU A 30 -14.34 5.32 -25.17
CA GLU A 30 -14.88 5.91 -23.95
C GLU A 30 -13.97 5.69 -22.73
N GLY A 31 -13.30 4.54 -22.69
CA GLY A 31 -12.52 4.20 -21.52
C GLY A 31 -11.64 2.98 -21.68
N THR A 32 -10.71 2.86 -20.75
CA THR A 32 -9.78 1.74 -20.67
C THR A 32 -9.62 1.24 -19.25
N TYR A 33 -9.40 -0.05 -19.10
CA TYR A 33 -8.96 -0.65 -17.85
C TYR A 33 -7.79 -1.64 -18.10
N PRO A 34 -6.61 -1.38 -17.54
CA PRO A 34 -6.24 -0.22 -16.73
C PRO A 34 -6.35 1.11 -17.48
N LYS A 35 -6.52 2.21 -16.73
CA LYS A 35 -6.59 3.56 -17.31
C LYS A 35 -5.25 3.96 -17.94
N ASP A 36 -5.29 4.89 -18.89
CA ASP A 36 -4.08 5.50 -19.42
C ASP A 36 -3.20 6.10 -18.31
N GLY A 37 -1.90 5.86 -18.38
CA GLY A 37 -0.90 6.20 -17.37
C GLY A 37 -0.92 5.32 -16.12
N TYR A 38 -1.66 4.21 -16.11
CA TYR A 38 -1.75 3.34 -14.94
C TYR A 38 -0.37 2.76 -14.56
N LYS A 39 -0.10 2.75 -13.25
CA LYS A 39 1.12 2.19 -12.67
C LYS A 39 0.79 0.92 -11.92
N SER A 40 1.73 -0.02 -11.93
CA SER A 40 1.59 -1.31 -11.26
C SER A 40 0.59 -2.26 -11.92
N ALA A 41 0.60 -2.33 -13.25
CA ALA A 41 -0.13 -3.36 -13.99
C ALA A 41 0.39 -4.76 -13.63
N ALA A 42 -0.53 -5.72 -13.49
CA ALA A 42 -0.19 -7.11 -13.24
C ALA A 42 0.55 -7.70 -14.44
N ILE A 43 1.56 -8.53 -14.17
CA ILE A 43 2.40 -9.16 -15.19
C ILE A 43 1.75 -10.46 -15.69
N ASP A 44 1.25 -11.30 -14.77
CA ASP A 44 0.75 -12.65 -15.06
C ASP A 44 -0.55 -12.68 -15.89
N ASN A 45 -1.31 -11.58 -15.89
CA ASN A 45 -2.55 -11.42 -16.65
C ASN A 45 -2.52 -10.07 -17.38
N PHE A 46 -1.45 -9.82 -18.13
CA PHE A 46 -1.32 -8.58 -18.86
C PHE A 46 -2.43 -8.46 -19.91
N GLY A 47 -3.34 -7.53 -19.68
CA GLY A 47 -4.47 -7.30 -20.55
C GLY A 47 -5.07 -5.92 -20.35
N ILE A 48 -5.62 -5.37 -21.43
CA ILE A 48 -6.25 -4.05 -21.47
C ILE A 48 -7.67 -4.25 -21.98
N LYS A 49 -8.64 -3.84 -21.17
CA LYS A 49 -10.04 -3.72 -21.56
C LYS A 49 -10.25 -2.35 -22.19
N LEU A 50 -10.91 -2.34 -23.34
CA LEU A 50 -11.25 -1.15 -24.12
C LEU A 50 -12.77 -1.08 -24.18
N TYR A 51 -13.30 0.11 -23.91
CA TYR A 51 -14.73 0.39 -23.97
C TYR A 51 -14.95 1.42 -25.07
N PHE A 52 -15.65 1.01 -26.13
CA PHE A 52 -16.06 1.87 -27.24
C PHE A 52 -17.54 2.26 -27.08
N ASN A 53 -17.92 3.41 -27.62
CA ASN A 53 -19.30 3.91 -27.58
C ASN A 53 -20.27 3.15 -28.51
N GLN A 54 -19.78 2.19 -29.30
CA GLN A 54 -20.53 1.46 -30.32
C GLN A 54 -20.12 -0.01 -30.39
N ASP A 55 -20.99 -0.86 -30.95
CA ASP A 55 -20.65 -2.25 -31.28
C ASP A 55 -19.46 -2.34 -32.26
N VAL A 56 -18.45 -3.11 -31.86
CA VAL A 56 -17.23 -3.40 -32.63
C VAL A 56 -17.01 -4.91 -32.83
N SER A 57 -18.01 -5.74 -32.51
CA SER A 57 -17.90 -7.20 -32.45
C SER A 57 -18.19 -7.94 -33.78
N ALA A 58 -18.58 -7.20 -34.83
CA ALA A 58 -18.90 -7.72 -36.17
C ALA A 58 -17.81 -8.66 -36.71
N LYS A 59 -18.23 -9.87 -37.08
CA LYS A 59 -17.32 -10.96 -37.51
C LYS A 59 -16.57 -10.62 -38.79
N GLU A 60 -17.20 -9.84 -39.66
CA GLU A 60 -16.66 -9.38 -40.94
C GLU A 60 -15.45 -8.46 -40.76
N ASN A 61 -15.41 -7.70 -39.65
CA ASN A 61 -14.35 -6.74 -39.38
C ASN A 61 -13.21 -7.31 -38.53
N ARG A 62 -13.40 -8.47 -37.86
CA ARG A 62 -12.45 -8.99 -36.86
C ARG A 62 -11.03 -9.16 -37.38
N GLU A 63 -10.85 -9.83 -38.53
CA GLU A 63 -9.51 -10.06 -39.07
C GLU A 63 -8.75 -8.75 -39.37
N PHE A 64 -9.48 -7.72 -39.80
CA PHE A 64 -8.91 -6.40 -40.06
C PHE A 64 -8.65 -5.62 -38.77
N ASN A 65 -9.62 -5.62 -37.85
CA ASN A 65 -9.53 -4.93 -36.58
C ASN A 65 -8.45 -5.51 -35.67
N ASP A 66 -8.20 -6.83 -35.72
CA ASP A 66 -7.14 -7.47 -34.96
C ASP A 66 -5.75 -6.92 -35.32
N LEU A 67 -5.56 -6.52 -36.58
CA LEU A 67 -4.33 -5.91 -37.07
C LEU A 67 -4.18 -4.44 -36.64
N CYS A 68 -5.27 -3.80 -36.20
CA CYS A 68 -5.25 -2.41 -35.74
C CYS A 68 -4.68 -2.25 -34.32
N PHE A 69 -4.46 -3.36 -33.59
CA PHE A 69 -3.90 -3.33 -32.25
C PHE A 69 -2.41 -3.66 -32.26
N SER A 70 -1.60 -2.81 -31.61
CA SER A 70 -0.19 -3.08 -31.37
C SER A 70 0.22 -2.64 -29.97
N VAL A 71 0.85 -3.55 -29.22
CA VAL A 71 1.47 -3.20 -27.94
C VAL A 71 2.98 -3.33 -28.08
N LYS A 72 3.70 -2.30 -27.64
CA LYS A 72 5.17 -2.26 -27.61
C LYS A 72 5.68 -1.96 -26.22
N SER A 73 6.78 -2.57 -25.84
CA SER A 73 7.53 -2.16 -24.65
C SER A 73 8.28 -0.85 -24.90
N ALA A 74 8.78 -0.23 -23.82
CA ALA A 74 9.67 0.92 -23.88
C ALA A 74 10.93 0.69 -24.76
N ASP A 75 11.38 -0.56 -24.87
CA ASP A 75 12.52 -0.96 -25.71
C ASP A 75 12.15 -1.09 -27.20
N GLY A 76 10.86 -0.91 -27.55
CA GLY A 76 10.33 -1.07 -28.90
C GLY A 76 9.98 -2.51 -29.28
N GLU A 77 10.13 -3.46 -28.35
CA GLU A 77 9.82 -4.88 -28.53
C GLU A 77 8.29 -5.07 -28.64
N LYS A 78 7.82 -5.76 -29.68
CA LYS A 78 6.39 -6.03 -29.87
C LYS A 78 5.93 -7.14 -28.91
N VAL A 79 4.78 -6.91 -28.27
CA VAL A 79 4.08 -7.92 -27.46
C VAL A 79 3.18 -8.73 -28.41
N PRO A 80 3.26 -10.08 -28.40
CA PRO A 80 2.27 -10.94 -29.05
C PRO A 80 0.89 -10.73 -28.42
N LEU A 81 -0.18 -10.65 -29.23
CA LEU A 81 -1.52 -10.29 -28.76
C LEU A 81 -2.58 -11.32 -29.11
N ILE A 82 -3.54 -11.49 -28.19
CA ILE A 82 -4.84 -12.12 -28.43
C ILE A 82 -5.90 -11.04 -28.22
N VAL A 83 -6.73 -10.80 -29.23
CA VAL A 83 -7.85 -9.84 -29.16
C VAL A 83 -9.15 -10.61 -29.03
N VAL A 84 -9.98 -10.24 -28.06
CA VAL A 84 -11.27 -10.87 -27.79
C VAL A 84 -12.35 -9.79 -27.76
N TYR A 85 -13.35 -9.93 -28.63
CA TYR A 85 -14.53 -9.07 -28.66
C TYR A 85 -15.61 -9.71 -27.79
N SER A 86 -16.22 -8.93 -26.91
CA SER A 86 -17.32 -9.40 -26.08
C SER A 86 -18.58 -9.60 -26.93
N GLU A 87 -19.29 -10.71 -26.70
CA GLU A 87 -20.62 -10.95 -27.28
C GLU A 87 -21.74 -10.47 -26.34
N ASP A 88 -21.44 -10.31 -25.04
CA ASP A 88 -22.40 -9.96 -23.99
C ASP A 88 -22.45 -8.45 -23.71
N GLU A 89 -21.33 -7.75 -23.92
CA GLU A 89 -21.18 -6.31 -23.65
C GLU A 89 -20.80 -5.58 -24.94
N GLU A 90 -21.70 -4.74 -25.43
CA GLU A 90 -21.47 -3.92 -26.63
C GLU A 90 -20.28 -2.99 -26.43
N GLY A 91 -19.41 -2.89 -27.44
CA GLY A 91 -18.25 -2.01 -27.41
C GLY A 91 -17.09 -2.49 -26.52
N LEU A 92 -17.19 -3.64 -25.85
CA LEU A 92 -16.09 -4.19 -25.04
C LEU A 92 -15.13 -5.04 -25.87
N VAL A 93 -13.86 -4.66 -25.86
CA VAL A 93 -12.74 -5.43 -26.43
C VAL A 93 -11.68 -5.69 -25.37
N LEU A 94 -11.17 -6.91 -25.31
CA LEU A 94 -10.05 -7.30 -24.47
C LEU A 94 -8.82 -7.55 -25.34
N VAL A 95 -7.77 -6.78 -25.11
CA VAL A 95 -6.46 -6.97 -25.74
C VAL A 95 -5.55 -7.60 -24.71
N LEU A 96 -5.19 -8.86 -24.92
CA LEU A 96 -4.41 -9.68 -23.99
C LEU A 96 -3.03 -9.95 -24.57
N ALA A 97 -2.00 -10.02 -23.72
CA ALA A 97 -0.72 -10.56 -24.15
C ALA A 97 -0.82 -12.07 -24.37
N ASP A 98 -0.38 -12.55 -25.53
CA ASP A 98 -0.21 -13.98 -25.79
C ASP A 98 1.13 -14.44 -25.20
N VAL A 99 1.05 -15.00 -23.99
CA VAL A 99 2.17 -15.60 -23.26
C VAL A 99 2.16 -17.13 -23.34
N THR A 100 1.43 -17.68 -24.31
CA THR A 100 1.27 -19.14 -24.45
C THR A 100 2.53 -19.79 -25.03
N SER A 101 3.39 -19.02 -25.70
CA SER A 101 4.70 -19.45 -26.18
C SER A 101 5.79 -19.18 -25.13
N GLU A 102 6.69 -20.15 -24.91
CA GLU A 102 7.76 -20.05 -23.90
C GLU A 102 8.75 -18.88 -24.12
N ASP A 103 8.68 -18.24 -25.29
CA ASP A 103 9.65 -17.26 -25.75
C ASP A 103 9.32 -15.81 -25.37
N TYR A 104 8.09 -15.51 -24.92
CA TYR A 104 7.71 -14.13 -24.58
C TYR A 104 7.19 -13.98 -23.15
N ASN A 105 7.81 -13.10 -22.39
CA ASN A 105 7.39 -12.76 -21.04
C ASN A 105 7.27 -11.24 -20.89
N ILE A 106 6.21 -10.81 -20.21
CA ILE A 106 6.02 -9.42 -19.84
C ILE A 106 7.05 -9.06 -18.75
N LYS A 107 7.80 -7.98 -18.98
CA LYS A 107 8.87 -7.53 -18.08
C LYS A 107 8.29 -6.70 -16.93
N GLU A 108 8.86 -6.84 -15.74
CA GLU A 108 8.53 -5.99 -14.59
C GLU A 108 9.03 -4.55 -14.79
N ASN A 109 8.42 -3.59 -14.09
CA ASN A 109 8.84 -2.18 -14.08
C ASN A 109 9.07 -1.57 -15.48
N THR A 110 8.25 -1.97 -16.45
CA THR A 110 8.42 -1.59 -17.85
C THR A 110 7.17 -0.87 -18.34
N VAL A 111 7.38 0.20 -19.10
CA VAL A 111 6.30 0.93 -19.77
C VAL A 111 5.93 0.17 -21.04
N TYR A 112 4.64 -0.04 -21.23
CA TYR A 112 4.05 -0.59 -22.43
C TYR A 112 3.07 0.41 -23.01
N THR A 113 3.06 0.51 -24.33
CA THR A 113 2.18 1.42 -25.07
C THR A 113 1.32 0.59 -26.01
N LEU A 114 0.02 0.56 -25.76
CA LEU A 114 -0.98 0.10 -26.71
C LEU A 114 -1.26 1.22 -27.72
N THR A 115 -1.24 0.88 -29.00
CA THR A 115 -1.66 1.74 -30.10
C THR A 115 -2.85 1.07 -30.79
N ILE A 116 -3.91 1.85 -31.01
CA ILE A 116 -5.10 1.49 -31.77
C ILE A 116 -5.07 2.37 -33.02
N ASP A 117 -5.04 1.74 -34.19
CA ASP A 117 -4.97 2.40 -35.49
C ASP A 117 -6.27 3.17 -35.81
N GLU A 118 -6.15 4.31 -36.48
CA GLU A 118 -7.28 5.12 -36.96
C GLU A 118 -8.29 4.35 -37.82
N ALA A 119 -7.84 3.29 -38.50
CA ALA A 119 -8.67 2.45 -39.35
C ALA A 119 -9.58 1.48 -38.58
N PHE A 120 -9.40 1.33 -37.25
CA PHE A 120 -10.26 0.46 -36.44
C PHE A 120 -11.74 0.80 -36.65
N THR A 121 -12.54 -0.20 -37.03
CA THR A 121 -13.89 0.01 -37.58
C THR A 121 -14.98 -0.65 -36.73
N ALA A 122 -16.03 0.09 -36.41
CA ALA A 122 -17.25 -0.41 -35.76
C ALA A 122 -18.12 -1.24 -36.71
N SER A 123 -19.09 -1.94 -36.15
CA SER A 123 -20.00 -2.82 -36.88
C SER A 123 -20.91 -2.06 -37.85
N ASN A 124 -21.12 -0.76 -37.64
CA ASN A 124 -21.84 0.15 -38.54
C ASN A 124 -20.97 0.71 -39.69
N GLY A 125 -19.66 0.41 -39.72
CA GLY A 125 -18.70 0.88 -40.72
C GLY A 125 -17.99 2.19 -40.39
N GLU A 126 -18.23 2.78 -39.22
CA GLU A 126 -17.50 3.97 -38.78
C GLU A 126 -16.11 3.62 -38.27
N THR A 127 -15.14 4.50 -38.53
CA THR A 127 -13.76 4.32 -38.08
C THR A 127 -13.43 5.21 -36.89
N LEU A 128 -12.43 4.80 -36.11
CA LEU A 128 -11.92 5.58 -34.96
C LEU A 128 -11.36 6.94 -35.41
N GLY A 129 -10.86 7.02 -36.64
CA GLY A 129 -10.51 8.27 -37.33
C GLY A 129 -9.23 8.95 -36.82
N LYS A 130 -8.59 8.41 -35.77
CA LYS A 130 -7.28 8.83 -35.27
C LYS A 130 -6.58 7.72 -34.50
N ASP A 131 -5.26 7.69 -34.59
CA ASP A 131 -4.44 6.82 -33.75
C ASP A 131 -4.62 7.16 -32.27
N THR A 132 -4.97 6.15 -31.49
CA THR A 132 -5.14 6.27 -30.04
C THR A 132 -4.06 5.49 -29.31
N LYS A 133 -3.39 6.13 -28.35
CA LYS A 133 -2.31 5.53 -27.57
C LYS A 133 -2.67 5.49 -26.10
N ILE A 134 -2.36 4.36 -25.47
CA ILE A 134 -2.58 4.13 -24.05
C ILE A 134 -1.29 3.59 -23.46
N GLU A 135 -0.78 4.25 -22.43
CA GLU A 135 0.44 3.87 -21.73
C GLU A 135 0.13 3.24 -20.37
N LEU A 136 0.88 2.20 -20.03
CA LEU A 136 0.77 1.56 -18.73
C LEU A 136 2.13 1.03 -18.28
N THR A 137 2.36 1.03 -16.98
CA THR A 137 3.62 0.57 -16.38
C THR A 137 3.38 -0.67 -15.54
N THR A 138 4.12 -1.75 -15.82
CA THR A 138 4.02 -3.00 -15.05
C THR A 138 4.56 -2.85 -13.63
N LEU A 139 4.03 -3.68 -12.73
CA LEU A 139 4.45 -3.73 -11.33
C LEU A 139 5.95 -4.03 -11.23
N ASN A 140 6.59 -3.40 -10.26
CA ASN A 140 7.97 -3.68 -9.87
C ASN A 140 7.96 -4.66 -8.68
N GLN A 141 8.05 -5.96 -8.98
CA GLN A 141 8.01 -7.00 -7.95
C GLN A 141 9.32 -7.05 -7.17
N SER A 142 10.46 -6.79 -7.81
CA SER A 142 11.77 -6.76 -7.15
C SER A 142 11.84 -5.74 -6.01
N ARG A 143 11.29 -4.53 -6.17
CA ARG A 143 11.18 -3.55 -5.08
C ARG A 143 10.26 -4.01 -3.96
N THR A 144 9.10 -4.56 -4.30
CA THR A 144 8.11 -5.01 -3.30
C THR A 144 8.65 -6.17 -2.46
N SER A 145 9.34 -7.11 -3.10
CA SER A 145 10.00 -8.24 -2.44
C SER A 145 11.20 -7.80 -1.60
N MET A 146 11.97 -6.81 -2.07
CA MET A 146 13.08 -6.24 -1.30
C MET A 146 12.57 -5.61 0.00
N VAL A 147 11.50 -4.80 -0.05
CA VAL A 147 10.91 -4.16 1.14
C VAL A 147 10.45 -5.21 2.16
N ASN A 148 9.72 -6.24 1.72
CA ASN A 148 9.28 -7.32 2.61
C ASN A 148 10.45 -8.14 3.19
N THR A 149 11.48 -8.38 2.39
CA THR A 149 12.69 -9.11 2.83
C THR A 149 13.49 -8.29 3.84
N VAL A 150 13.63 -6.98 3.64
CA VAL A 150 14.28 -6.07 4.59
C VAL A 150 13.50 -6.03 5.89
N LEU A 151 12.16 -5.91 5.85
CA LEU A 151 11.32 -5.94 7.04
C LEU A 151 11.48 -7.25 7.82
N MET A 152 11.50 -8.39 7.12
CA MET A 152 11.82 -9.68 7.74
C MET A 152 13.22 -9.71 8.34
N MET A 153 14.25 -9.22 7.64
CA MET A 153 15.61 -9.17 8.17
C MET A 153 15.73 -8.29 9.42
N VAL A 154 15.03 -7.16 9.49
CA VAL A 154 14.97 -6.30 10.69
C VAL A 154 14.30 -7.05 11.84
N MET A 155 13.17 -7.72 11.58
CA MET A 155 12.45 -8.49 12.59
C MET A 155 13.25 -9.69 13.11
N PHE A 156 13.77 -10.54 12.22
CA PHE A 156 14.61 -11.68 12.59
C PHE A 156 15.97 -11.26 13.18
N GLY A 157 16.58 -10.20 12.65
CA GLY A 157 17.82 -9.64 13.17
C GLY A 157 17.65 -9.10 14.60
N SER A 158 16.54 -8.41 14.88
CA SER A 158 16.22 -7.93 16.23
C SER A 158 16.04 -9.09 17.21
N ILE A 159 15.34 -10.15 16.80
CA ILE A 159 15.14 -11.36 17.62
C ILE A 159 16.47 -12.10 17.83
N MET A 160 17.34 -12.18 16.82
CA MET A 160 18.64 -12.86 16.94
C MET A 160 19.57 -12.12 17.90
N ILE A 161 19.67 -10.79 17.81
CA ILE A 161 20.47 -9.97 18.73
C ILE A 161 19.91 -10.04 20.15
N PHE A 162 18.58 -9.98 20.29
CA PHE A 162 17.92 -10.10 21.58
C PHE A 162 18.08 -11.50 22.20
N SER A 163 17.94 -12.55 21.40
CA SER A 163 18.14 -13.94 21.81
C SER A 163 19.57 -14.18 22.27
N ARG A 164 20.58 -13.71 21.51
CA ARG A 164 22.00 -13.77 21.92
C ARG A 164 22.21 -13.10 23.28
N ARG A 165 21.71 -11.88 23.46
CA ARG A 165 21.77 -11.16 24.74
C ARG A 165 21.00 -11.86 25.87
N GLN A 166 19.91 -12.57 25.57
CA GLN A 166 19.19 -13.38 26.57
C GLN A 166 19.94 -14.66 26.94
N THR A 167 20.62 -15.32 25.99
CA THR A 167 21.51 -16.46 26.30
C THR A 167 22.71 -16.02 27.11
N GLU A 168 23.40 -14.94 26.73
CA GLU A 168 24.52 -14.37 27.49
C GLU A 168 24.07 -13.96 28.90
N LYS A 169 22.93 -13.27 29.04
CA LYS A 169 22.37 -12.96 30.36
C LYS A 169 21.93 -14.19 31.14
N LYS A 170 21.48 -15.27 30.49
CA LYS A 170 21.16 -16.54 31.17
C LYS A 170 22.42 -17.29 31.58
N GLU A 171 23.51 -17.18 30.83
CA GLU A 171 24.82 -17.71 31.20
C GLU A 171 25.43 -16.92 32.36
N GLU A 172 25.44 -15.59 32.30
CA GLU A 172 25.86 -14.73 33.42
C GLU A 172 24.98 -14.93 34.67
N VAL A 173 23.65 -15.06 34.53
CA VAL A 173 22.76 -15.34 35.68
C VAL A 173 22.97 -16.75 36.24
N LYS A 174 23.33 -17.75 35.41
CA LYS A 174 23.74 -19.08 35.90
C LYS A 174 25.08 -19.03 36.63
N GLU A 175 26.00 -18.19 36.20
CA GLU A 175 27.27 -17.94 36.91
C GLU A 175 27.04 -17.21 38.25
N ILE A 176 26.06 -16.31 38.32
CA ILE A 176 25.67 -15.58 39.55
C ILE A 176 24.72 -16.39 40.45
N GLU A 177 24.04 -17.43 39.95
CA GLU A 177 23.40 -18.47 40.77
C GLU A 177 24.46 -19.36 41.44
N GLU A 178 25.38 -18.75 42.21
CA GLU A 178 26.11 -19.47 43.24
C GLU A 178 25.08 -20.17 44.13
N THR A 179 25.17 -21.50 44.16
CA THR A 179 24.32 -22.34 45.00
C THR A 179 24.52 -21.93 46.45
N VAL A 180 23.57 -21.15 46.99
CA VAL A 180 23.55 -20.73 48.38
C VAL A 180 23.33 -21.98 49.23
N ASN A 181 24.36 -22.40 49.97
CA ASN A 181 24.24 -23.54 50.88
C ASN A 181 23.32 -23.16 52.07
N PRO A 182 22.13 -23.76 52.19
CA PRO A 182 21.10 -23.31 53.11
C PRO A 182 21.47 -23.53 54.58
N TYR A 183 22.35 -24.51 54.88
CA TYR A 183 22.82 -24.76 56.24
C TYR A 183 23.81 -23.71 56.74
N LYS A 184 24.65 -23.14 55.85
CA LYS A 184 25.56 -22.04 56.20
C LYS A 184 24.79 -20.77 56.52
N VAL A 185 23.78 -20.44 55.71
CA VAL A 185 22.95 -19.25 55.91
C VAL A 185 22.06 -19.40 57.13
N ALA A 186 21.46 -20.56 57.35
CA ALA A 186 20.69 -20.87 58.57
C ALA A 186 21.53 -20.69 59.84
N LYS A 187 22.78 -21.20 59.86
CA LYS A 187 23.70 -21.05 60.99
C LYS A 187 24.12 -19.61 61.24
N ALA A 188 24.33 -18.82 60.18
CA ALA A 188 24.72 -17.42 60.30
C ALA A 188 23.56 -16.48 60.65
N THR A 189 22.33 -16.81 60.23
CA THR A 189 21.14 -15.95 60.40
C THR A 189 20.22 -16.40 61.53
N GLY A 190 20.46 -17.56 62.15
CA GLY A 190 19.64 -18.14 63.20
C GLY A 190 18.26 -18.62 62.74
N LYS A 191 18.00 -18.66 61.42
CA LYS A 191 16.73 -19.11 60.83
C LYS A 191 16.74 -20.61 60.56
N SER A 192 15.56 -21.23 60.47
CA SER A 192 15.48 -22.65 60.09
C SER A 192 15.84 -22.84 58.61
N VAL A 193 16.45 -23.98 58.31
CA VAL A 193 16.86 -24.38 56.94
C VAL A 193 15.67 -24.32 55.97
N THR A 194 14.49 -24.71 56.43
CA THR A 194 13.24 -24.67 55.65
C THR A 194 12.82 -23.25 55.28
N GLN A 195 12.93 -22.30 56.20
CA GLN A 195 12.58 -20.89 55.96
C GLN A 195 13.56 -20.23 54.99
N VAL A 196 14.85 -20.57 55.07
CA VAL A 196 15.88 -20.05 54.14
C VAL A 196 15.62 -20.54 52.71
N VAL A 197 15.25 -21.82 52.53
CA VAL A 197 14.92 -22.38 51.22
C VAL A 197 13.64 -21.76 50.64
N GLU A 198 12.63 -21.49 51.48
CA GLU A 198 11.37 -20.89 51.04
C GLU A 198 11.55 -19.39 50.70
N GLU A 199 12.34 -18.65 51.47
CA GLU A 199 12.71 -17.27 51.16
C GLU A 199 13.52 -17.18 49.86
N ASP A 200 14.49 -18.08 49.63
CA ASP A 200 15.30 -18.11 48.41
C ASP A 200 14.44 -18.40 47.17
N LYS A 201 13.58 -19.43 47.23
CA LYS A 201 12.62 -19.75 46.15
C LYS A 201 11.70 -18.57 45.83
N LYS A 202 11.19 -17.89 46.85
CA LYS A 202 10.32 -16.73 46.69
C LYS A 202 11.05 -15.52 46.09
N ASN A 203 12.32 -15.34 46.41
CA ASN A 203 13.14 -14.25 45.86
C ASN A 203 13.53 -14.53 44.41
N LYS A 204 13.95 -15.77 44.08
CA LYS A 204 14.22 -16.21 42.71
C LYS A 204 12.99 -16.08 41.81
N ALA A 205 11.82 -16.54 42.27
CA ALA A 205 10.57 -16.39 41.53
C ALA A 205 10.20 -14.91 41.28
N LYS A 206 10.42 -14.02 42.26
CA LYS A 206 10.18 -12.57 42.10
C LYS A 206 11.17 -11.91 41.15
N GLN A 207 12.42 -12.35 41.10
CA GLN A 207 13.44 -11.81 40.20
C GLN A 207 13.16 -12.27 38.76
N ALA A 208 12.87 -13.55 38.54
CA ALA A 208 12.47 -14.09 37.24
C ALA A 208 11.22 -13.38 36.68
N ALA A 209 10.19 -13.19 37.52
CA ALA A 209 8.98 -12.48 37.10
C ALA A 209 9.22 -10.99 36.78
N LYS A 210 10.21 -10.34 37.42
CA LYS A 210 10.58 -8.94 37.13
C LYS A 210 11.39 -8.84 35.83
N GLN A 211 12.29 -9.79 35.56
CA GLN A 211 13.07 -9.84 34.31
C GLN A 211 12.15 -10.11 33.12
N ALA A 212 11.28 -11.13 33.18
CA ALA A 212 10.30 -11.42 32.13
C ALA A 212 9.39 -10.22 31.81
N LYS A 213 8.98 -9.44 32.82
CA LYS A 213 8.18 -8.21 32.62
C LYS A 213 8.97 -7.05 32.03
N LYS A 214 10.28 -6.97 32.23
CA LYS A 214 11.13 -5.96 31.59
C LYS A 214 11.37 -6.32 30.13
N GLU A 215 11.70 -7.57 29.86
CA GLU A 215 11.91 -8.13 28.51
C GLU A 215 10.67 -7.98 27.63
N ALA A 216 9.48 -8.32 28.15
CA ALA A 216 8.23 -8.14 27.42
C ALA A 216 7.92 -6.66 27.08
N LYS A 217 8.34 -5.71 27.93
CA LYS A 217 8.17 -4.28 27.67
C LYS A 217 9.18 -3.75 26.66
N GLU A 218 10.42 -4.23 26.72
CA GLU A 218 11.50 -3.85 25.80
C GLU A 218 11.20 -4.32 24.38
N ASN A 219 10.74 -5.57 24.22
CA ASN A 219 10.35 -6.12 22.91
C ASN A 219 9.20 -5.34 22.28
N LYS A 220 8.18 -4.99 23.06
CA LYS A 220 7.05 -4.17 22.58
C LYS A 220 7.47 -2.74 22.19
N TYR A 221 8.54 -2.22 22.77
CA TYR A 221 9.06 -0.88 22.47
C TYR A 221 9.90 -0.88 21.19
N LEU A 222 10.73 -1.92 20.98
CA LEU A 222 11.50 -2.10 19.75
C LEU A 222 10.60 -2.36 18.54
N GLU A 223 9.58 -3.22 18.68
CA GLU A 223 8.60 -3.49 17.62
C GLU A 223 7.93 -2.21 17.13
N LYS A 224 7.59 -1.31 18.06
CA LYS A 224 6.97 -0.02 17.72
C LYS A 224 7.93 0.94 17.01
N TYR A 225 9.17 1.06 17.50
CA TYR A 225 10.15 2.01 16.93
C TYR A 225 10.73 1.55 15.59
N ALA A 226 10.99 0.26 15.41
CA ALA A 226 11.49 -0.27 14.14
C ALA A 226 10.46 -0.09 13.01
N VAL A 227 9.17 -0.18 13.31
CA VAL A 227 8.10 0.09 12.34
C VAL A 227 7.96 1.59 12.06
N GLU A 228 8.00 2.46 13.08
CA GLU A 228 7.87 3.92 12.89
C GLU A 228 9.05 4.53 12.12
N GLU A 229 10.29 4.10 12.36
CA GLU A 229 11.49 4.67 11.73
C GLU A 229 11.63 4.26 10.25
N PHE A 230 11.33 3.00 9.89
CA PHE A 230 11.33 2.55 8.49
C PHE A 230 10.15 3.11 7.69
N VAL A 231 8.96 3.23 8.28
CA VAL A 231 7.80 3.85 7.60
C VAL A 231 8.05 5.33 7.31
N GLU A 232 8.70 6.08 8.21
CA GLU A 232 9.05 7.49 7.97
C GLU A 232 10.09 7.70 6.86
N GLU A 233 10.99 6.73 6.62
CA GLU A 233 12.06 6.88 5.64
C GLU A 233 11.57 6.66 4.20
N GLU A 234 10.56 5.81 4.01
CA GLU A 234 10.01 5.43 2.70
C GLU A 234 8.70 6.17 2.34
N LEU A 235 7.90 6.59 3.33
CA LEU A 235 6.79 7.55 3.15
C LEU A 235 7.26 9.00 3.42
N LYS A 236 8.32 9.43 2.73
CA LYS A 236 8.57 10.87 2.55
C LYS A 236 7.50 11.44 1.63
N ASP A 237 6.31 11.61 2.16
CA ASP A 237 5.28 12.43 1.54
C ASP A 237 5.89 13.84 1.39
N PRO A 238 6.05 14.36 0.16
CA PRO A 238 6.67 15.67 -0.07
C PRO A 238 5.92 16.83 0.63
N TYR A 239 4.74 16.55 1.18
CA TYR A 239 3.94 17.50 1.95
C TYR A 239 4.11 17.38 3.48
N HIS A 240 4.91 16.44 3.99
CA HIS A 240 5.13 16.29 5.43
C HIS A 240 6.26 17.20 5.93
N GLN A 241 5.90 18.36 6.51
CA GLN A 241 6.87 19.28 7.10
C GLN A 241 7.13 18.97 8.58
N LYS A 242 8.37 18.57 8.90
CA LYS A 242 8.80 18.37 10.30
C LYS A 242 8.86 19.72 11.03
N VAL A 243 8.00 19.92 12.03
CA VAL A 243 8.10 21.05 12.97
C VAL A 243 9.05 20.71 14.11
N LYS A 244 9.97 21.62 14.46
CA LYS A 244 10.95 21.44 15.56
C LYS A 244 10.31 21.24 16.96
N GLY A 245 9.00 21.45 17.08
CA GLY A 245 8.25 21.25 18.31
C GLY A 245 6.95 22.06 18.35
N PRO A 246 6.10 21.82 19.35
CA PRO A 246 4.85 22.56 19.52
C PRO A 246 5.14 24.04 19.78
N ARG A 247 4.63 24.92 18.93
CA ARG A 247 4.73 26.37 19.11
C ARG A 247 3.52 26.90 19.89
N PRO A 248 3.73 27.80 20.88
CA PRO A 248 2.61 28.40 21.60
C PRO A 248 1.79 29.29 20.66
N ILE A 249 0.49 29.37 20.88
CA ILE A 249 -0.46 30.19 20.08
C ILE A 249 -0.05 31.69 20.08
N SER A 250 0.64 32.15 21.12
CA SER A 250 1.22 33.50 21.19
C SER A 250 2.29 33.76 20.13
N ALA A 251 2.99 32.73 19.66
CA ALA A 251 3.99 32.87 18.60
C ALA A 251 3.37 33.18 17.23
N GLY A 252 2.07 32.91 17.05
CA GLY A 252 1.28 33.29 15.87
C GLY A 252 0.56 34.64 16.01
N GLY A 253 0.91 35.45 17.01
CA GLY A 253 0.33 36.79 17.21
C GLY A 253 -1.01 36.84 17.96
N SER A 254 -1.53 35.70 18.42
CA SER A 254 -2.77 35.67 19.19
C SER A 254 -2.54 36.06 20.65
N THR A 255 -3.33 37.01 21.14
CA THR A 255 -3.31 37.53 22.52
C THR A 255 -4.25 36.76 23.45
N TYR A 256 -4.94 35.72 22.96
CA TYR A 256 -5.96 35.00 23.71
C TYR A 256 -5.36 34.04 24.76
N ILE A 257 -5.64 34.29 26.04
CA ILE A 257 -5.13 33.50 27.17
C ILE A 257 -6.14 32.42 27.54
N THR A 258 -5.88 31.17 27.13
CA THR A 258 -6.83 30.05 27.28
C THR A 258 -6.93 29.45 28.68
N GLY A 259 -6.27 29.99 29.71
CA GLY A 259 -6.26 29.47 31.10
C GLY A 259 -5.63 28.07 31.28
N ARG A 260 -5.45 27.31 30.20
CA ARG A 260 -4.90 25.95 30.17
C ARG A 260 -3.46 25.86 30.69
N LYS A 261 -2.66 26.91 30.48
CA LYS A 261 -1.28 26.98 31.02
C LYS A 261 -1.29 27.01 32.55
N ALA A 262 -2.17 27.81 33.15
CA ALA A 262 -2.32 27.88 34.60
C ALA A 262 -2.88 26.56 35.19
N ALA A 263 -3.80 25.91 34.47
CA ALA A 263 -4.31 24.59 34.84
C ALA A 263 -3.21 23.50 34.77
N TYR A 264 -2.39 23.51 33.71
CA TYR A 264 -1.26 22.60 33.54
C TYR A 264 -0.18 22.83 34.61
N GLU A 265 0.19 24.07 34.91
CA GLU A 265 1.16 24.36 35.97
C GLU A 265 0.65 23.99 37.37
N LYS A 266 -0.65 24.21 37.66
CA LYS A 266 -1.29 23.70 38.88
C LYS A 266 -1.27 22.17 38.93
N ALA A 267 -1.50 21.48 37.81
CA ALA A 267 -1.40 20.02 37.75
C ALA A 267 0.05 19.53 37.95
N ARG A 268 1.04 20.28 37.45
CA ARG A 268 2.47 19.95 37.62
C ARG A 268 2.96 20.14 39.05
N GLN A 269 2.47 21.17 39.75
CA GLN A 269 2.75 21.42 41.17
C GLN A 269 2.11 20.38 42.11
N LYS A 270 0.99 19.76 41.70
CA LYS A 270 0.32 18.71 42.49
C LYS A 270 1.02 17.35 42.51
N GLY A 271 2.18 17.22 41.84
CA GLY A 271 2.99 16.01 41.86
C GLY A 271 2.33 14.86 41.09
N THR A 272 2.88 14.57 39.91
CA THR A 272 2.80 13.32 39.13
C THR A 272 1.59 12.40 39.37
N THR A 273 0.83 12.12 38.31
CA THR A 273 -0.21 11.08 38.16
C THR A 273 0.31 9.63 38.31
N ASN A 274 1.03 9.35 39.40
CA ASN A 274 1.42 8.00 39.79
C ASN A 274 1.51 7.93 41.33
N PRO A 275 0.48 7.45 42.04
CA PRO A 275 0.56 7.33 43.49
C PRO A 275 1.60 6.26 43.84
N LYS A 276 2.78 6.69 44.30
CA LYS A 276 3.70 5.82 45.06
C LYS A 276 2.89 5.28 46.24
N LYS A 277 2.62 3.97 46.24
CA LYS A 277 2.04 3.22 47.36
C LYS A 277 2.77 3.63 48.65
N GLY A 278 2.10 4.47 49.43
CA GLY A 278 2.55 4.87 50.75
C GLY A 278 2.65 3.63 51.63
N LYS A 279 3.77 3.51 52.34
CA LYS A 279 3.94 2.59 53.45
C LYS A 279 2.78 2.80 54.43
N SER A 280 1.88 1.84 54.54
CA SER A 280 0.91 1.79 55.62
C SER A 280 1.68 1.58 56.92
N GLY A 281 1.80 2.64 57.71
CA GLY A 281 2.24 2.56 59.09
C GLY A 281 1.25 1.69 59.88
N ALA A 282 1.70 0.51 60.30
CA ALA A 282 0.98 -0.31 61.26
C ALA A 282 0.95 0.45 62.59
N LYS A 283 -0.22 0.98 62.95
CA LYS A 283 -0.51 1.49 64.29
C LYS A 283 -0.34 0.33 65.29
N LYS A 284 0.58 0.50 66.24
CA LYS A 284 0.60 -0.25 67.50
C LYS A 284 -0.73 -0.04 68.21
N LYS A 285 -1.46 -1.12 68.50
CA LYS A 285 -2.50 -1.13 69.54
C LYS A 285 -1.80 -1.38 70.88
N LYS A 286 -2.04 -0.49 71.84
CA LYS A 286 -2.00 -0.80 73.27
C LYS A 286 -3.21 -1.65 73.60
#